data_AF-A0A1Y0RWM8-F1
#
_entry.id   AF-A0A1Y0RWM8-F1
#
_cell.length_a   1.000
_cell.length_b   1.000
_cell.length_c   1.000
_cell.angle_alpha   90.00
_cell.angle_beta   90.00
_cell.angle_gamma   90.00
#
_symmetry.space_group_name_H-M   'P 1'
#
loop_
_entity.id
_entity.type
_entity.pdbx_description
1 polymer ?
#
loop_
_entity_poly.entity_id
_entity_poly.type
_entity_poly.pdbx_seq_one_letter_code
_entity_poly.pdbx_strand_id
1 'polypeptide(L)' 'MLTHREDIEALEILFSRRTPDSQAIIYPSMFAEDGQPIEENIRIIEEAITQRVQQENNHQD' A
#
# COMPACT_ATOMS: atom_id res chain seq x y z
N MET A 1 -15.49 -2.49 30.88
CA MET A 1 -16.46 -3.02 29.89
C MET A 1 -15.96 -2.61 28.52
N LEU A 2 -15.74 -3.54 27.59
CA LEU A 2 -15.28 -3.20 26.22
C LEU A 2 -16.45 -2.53 25.50
N THR A 3 -16.31 -1.24 25.19
CA THR A 3 -17.36 -0.33 24.71
C THR A 3 -17.93 -0.69 23.33
N HIS A 4 -17.29 -1.61 22.60
CA HIS A 4 -17.58 -1.95 21.20
C HIS A 4 -17.62 -3.46 20.96
N ARG A 5 -18.14 -4.22 21.93
CA ARG A 5 -18.17 -5.69 21.84
C ARG A 5 -19.15 -6.19 20.78
N GLU A 6 -20.13 -5.38 20.45
CA GLU A 6 -21.11 -5.55 19.38
C GLU A 6 -20.50 -5.49 17.97
N ASP A 7 -19.34 -4.84 17.82
CA ASP A 7 -18.66 -4.71 16.52
C ASP A 7 -17.96 -6.02 16.06
N ILE A 8 -18.11 -7.11 16.81
CA ILE A 8 -17.60 -8.44 16.45
C ILE A 8 -18.13 -8.87 15.08
N GLU A 9 -19.40 -8.59 14.77
CA GLU A 9 -19.98 -8.93 13.45
C GLU A 9 -19.26 -8.21 12.31
N ALA A 10 -18.90 -6.93 12.49
CA ALA A 10 -18.16 -6.17 11.50
C ALA A 10 -16.74 -6.75 11.27
N LEU A 11 -16.09 -7.21 12.35
CA LEU A 11 -14.80 -7.88 12.27
C LEU A 11 -14.91 -9.24 11.56
N GLU A 12 -15.93 -10.03 11.86
CA GLU A 12 -16.18 -11.32 11.21
C GLU A 12 -16.46 -11.16 9.70
N ILE A 13 -17.23 -10.15 9.32
CA ILE A 13 -17.48 -9.81 7.91
C ILE A 13 -16.19 -9.41 7.20
N LEU A 14 -15.33 -8.61 7.84
CA LEU A 14 -14.04 -8.21 7.28
C LEU A 14 -13.13 -9.42 7.04
N PHE A 15 -13.06 -10.34 8.02
CA PHE A 15 -12.22 -11.53 7.91
C PHE A 15 -12.78 -12.57 6.94
N SER A 16 -14.10 -12.71 6.82
CA SER A 16 -14.73 -13.68 5.90
C SER A 16 -14.64 -13.28 4.44
N ARG A 17 -14.54 -11.98 4.15
CA ARG A 17 -14.41 -11.43 2.78
C ARG A 17 -12.96 -11.31 2.31
N ARG A 18 -11.99 -11.63 3.17
CA ARG A 18 -10.56 -11.55 2.80
C ARG A 18 -10.22 -12.64 1.78
N THR A 19 -9.37 -12.29 0.82
CA THR A 19 -8.76 -13.30 -0.06
C THR A 19 -7.94 -14.26 0.79
N PRO A 20 -8.02 -15.60 0.58
CA PRO A 20 -7.17 -16.55 1.27
C PRO A 20 -5.71 -16.15 1.15
N ASP A 21 -4.92 -16.32 2.22
CA ASP A 21 -3.51 -15.91 2.23
C ASP A 21 -2.71 -16.58 1.09
N SER A 22 -3.11 -17.78 0.65
CA SER A 22 -2.53 -18.48 -0.50
C SER A 22 -2.82 -17.85 -1.86
N GLN A 23 -3.79 -16.95 -1.93
CA GLN A 23 -4.21 -16.21 -3.13
C GLN A 23 -3.99 -14.69 -2.99
N ALA A 24 -3.54 -14.23 -1.81
CA ALA A 24 -3.28 -12.83 -1.56
C ALA A 24 -1.98 -12.41 -2.26
N ILE A 25 -2.03 -11.27 -2.94
CA ILE A 25 -0.82 -10.60 -3.43
C ILE A 25 -0.21 -9.87 -2.24
N ILE A 26 0.88 -10.42 -1.70
CA ILE A 26 1.63 -9.79 -0.61
C ILE A 26 2.70 -8.91 -1.25
N TYR A 27 2.56 -7.60 -1.09
CA TYR A 27 3.60 -6.67 -1.51
C TYR A 27 4.76 -6.72 -0.51
N PRO A 28 6.02 -6.78 -0.99
CA PRO A 28 7.18 -6.70 -0.10
C PRO A 28 7.19 -5.35 0.64
N SER A 29 7.84 -5.33 1.80
CA SER A 29 8.01 -4.10 2.58
C SER A 29 8.67 -3.01 1.74
N MET A 30 8.19 -1.77 1.86
CA MET A 30 8.82 -0.62 1.22
C MET A 30 10.12 -0.18 1.92
N PHE A 31 10.36 -0.70 3.12
CA PHE A 31 11.44 -0.32 4.03
C PHE A 31 12.28 -1.55 4.42
N ALA A 32 13.57 -1.32 4.61
CA ALA A 32 14.48 -2.26 5.24
C ALA A 32 14.17 -2.42 6.74
N GLU A 33 14.78 -3.42 7.37
CA GLU A 33 14.55 -3.75 8.80
C GLU A 33 14.93 -2.60 9.75
N ASP A 34 15.83 -1.72 9.33
CA ASP A 34 16.24 -0.51 10.06
C ASP A 34 15.27 0.67 9.88
N GLY A 35 14.17 0.46 9.15
CA GLY A 35 13.16 1.48 8.87
C GLY A 35 13.55 2.47 7.78
N GLN A 36 14.69 2.29 7.09
CA GLN A 36 15.05 3.11 5.93
C GLN A 36 14.33 2.61 4.68
N PRO A 37 13.87 3.51 3.78
CA PRO A 37 13.30 3.09 2.51
C PRO A 37 14.33 2.26 1.71
N ILE A 38 13.87 1.19 1.06
CA ILE A 38 14.74 0.40 0.19
C ILE A 38 15.17 1.27 -0.99
N GLU A 39 16.48 1.32 -1.27
CA GLU A 39 17.07 2.20 -2.29
C GLU A 39 16.46 2.01 -3.69
N GLU A 40 16.14 0.77 -4.05
CA GLU A 40 15.44 0.48 -5.31
C GLU A 40 14.04 1.11 -5.39
N ASN A 41 13.31 1.15 -4.26
CA ASN A 41 12.00 1.80 -4.22
C ASN A 41 12.12 3.32 -4.38
N ILE A 42 13.16 3.93 -3.80
CA ILE A 42 13.45 5.35 -3.99
C ILE A 42 13.64 5.64 -5.48
N ARG A 43 14.47 4.86 -6.17
CA ARG A 43 14.72 5.01 -7.60
C ARG A 43 13.44 4.90 -8.44
N ILE A 44 12.61 3.90 -8.17
CA ILE A 44 11.33 3.70 -8.89
C ILE A 44 10.40 4.90 -8.68
N ILE A 45 10.33 5.43 -7.45
CA ILE A 45 9.49 6.58 -7.12
C ILE A 45 10.02 7.85 -7.79
N GLU A 46 11.33 8.09 -7.76
CA GLU A 46 11.96 9.24 -8.43
C GLU A 46 11.71 9.24 -9.94
N GLU A 47 11.80 8.06 -10.58
CA GLU A 47 11.48 7.89 -11.98
C GLU A 47 10.00 8.19 -12.27
N ALA A 48 9.09 7.64 -11.46
CA ALA A 48 7.65 7.88 -11.61
C ALA A 48 7.28 9.36 -11.44
N ILE A 49 7.89 10.06 -10.50
CA ILE A 49 7.71 11.51 -10.30
C ILE A 49 8.21 12.27 -11.53
N THR A 50 9.40 11.93 -12.04
CA THR A 50 9.97 12.58 -13.23
C THR A 50 9.07 12.41 -14.45
N GLN A 51 8.59 11.18 -14.69
CA GLN A 51 7.66 10.90 -15.78
C GLN A 51 6.36 11.69 -15.64
N ARG A 52 5.82 11.82 -14.43
CA ARG A 52 4.60 12.59 -14.17
C ARG A 52 4.77 14.07 -14.47
N VAL A 53 5.86 14.69 -14.01
CA VAL A 53 6.15 16.11 -14.29
C VAL A 53 6.31 16.35 -15.79
N GLN A 54 6.99 15.45 -16.51
CA GLN A 54 7.11 15.53 -17.96
C GLN A 54 5.75 15.45 -18.67
N GLN A 55 4.88 14.53 -18.24
CA GLN A 55 3.53 14.44 -18.77
C GLN A 55 2.74 15.72 -18.51
N GLU A 56 2.78 16.27 -17.28
CA GLU A 56 2.05 17.51 -16.95
C GLU A 56 2.53 18.70 -17.79
N ASN A 57 3.84 18.85 -18.00
CA ASN A 57 4.40 19.90 -18.86
C ASN A 57 3.97 19.74 -20.33
N ASN A 58 3.98 18.51 -20.86
CA ASN A 58 3.58 18.23 -22.24
C ASN A 58 2.07 18.44 -22.50
N HIS A 59 1.23 18.48 -21.46
CA HIS A 59 -0.21 18.76 -21.58
C HIS A 59 -0.56 20.25 -21.43
N GLN A 60 0.43 21.11 -21.13
CA GLN A 60 0.25 22.56 -21.01
C GLN A 60 0.68 23.35 -22.27
N ASP A 61 1.22 22.67 -23.29
CA ASP A 61 1.49 23.18 -24.65
C ASP A 61 0.34 22.86 -25.62
#